data_AF-A0AAN8PRW8-F1
#
_entry.id   AF-A0AAN8PRW8-F1
#
_cell.length_a   1.000
_cell.length_b   1.000
_cell.length_c   1.000
_cell.angle_alpha   90.00
_cell.angle_beta   90.00
_cell.angle_gamma   90.00
#
_symmetry.space_group_name_H-M   'P 1'
#
loop_
_entity.id
_entity.type
_entity.pdbx_description
1 polymer ?
#
loop_
_entity_poly.entity_id
_entity_poly.type
_entity_poly.pdbx_seq_one_letter_code
_entity_poly.pdbx_strand_id
1 'polypeptide(L)'
;MYVNLKVIVADEISMFGESSLEHLNLHLSLQEIFQDSSQIHPFAGISVLAVGDLMQVNPVGDRAVFKENHQNDYTALAGSLWTNHFQLIELTEIVRQKGDPVFAEVLSRIRTGYMTHGDIEVLNQLENTDTSNFPIDTVHTNKFQSVTMKNLTLYPSLTSP
;
A
#
# COMPACT_ATOMS: atom_id res chain seq x y z
N MET A 1 11.10 -26.46 1.67
CA MET A 1 10.34 -26.41 2.94
C MET A 1 11.02 -25.39 3.84
N TYR A 2 10.31 -24.34 4.24
CA TYR A 2 10.89 -23.25 5.05
C TYR A 2 10.85 -23.58 6.55
N VAL A 3 11.67 -24.55 6.97
CA VAL A 3 11.62 -25.15 8.33
C VAL A 3 11.90 -24.14 9.47
N ASN A 4 12.56 -23.01 9.16
CA ASN A 4 12.95 -22.00 10.14
C ASN A 4 12.30 -20.62 9.91
N LEU A 5 11.38 -20.49 8.95
CA LEU A 5 10.73 -19.21 8.66
C LEU A 5 9.67 -18.92 9.73
N LYS A 6 9.85 -17.81 10.44
CA LYS A 6 8.92 -17.38 11.51
C LYS A 6 8.17 -16.10 11.18
N VAL A 7 8.78 -15.24 10.36
CA VAL A 7 8.24 -13.91 10.03
C VAL A 7 8.47 -13.64 8.54
N ILE A 8 7.45 -13.12 7.88
CA ILE A 8 7.53 -12.56 6.53
C ILE A 8 7.29 -11.06 6.62
N VAL A 9 8.16 -10.27 6.00
CA VAL A 9 7.98 -8.82 5.85
C VAL A 9 7.63 -8.55 4.39
N ALA A 10 6.45 -7.98 4.16
CA ALA A 10 5.97 -7.58 2.84
C ALA A 10 6.02 -6.04 2.76
N ASP A 11 6.99 -5.51 2.03
CA ASP A 11 7.09 -4.08 1.74
C ASP A 11 6.22 -3.69 0.54
N GLU A 12 5.84 -2.41 0.48
CA GLU A 12 4.91 -1.85 -0.53
C GLU A 12 3.61 -2.65 -0.72
N ILE A 13 2.95 -2.97 0.40
CA ILE A 13 1.69 -3.74 0.41
C ILE A 13 0.57 -3.07 -0.41
N SER A 14 0.67 -1.78 -0.71
CA SER A 14 -0.31 -1.09 -1.57
C SER A 14 -0.40 -1.69 -2.97
N MET A 15 0.69 -2.31 -3.44
CA MET A 15 0.78 -2.97 -4.74
C MET A 15 0.38 -4.45 -4.69
N PHE A 16 0.08 -4.99 -3.50
CA PHE A 16 -0.38 -6.37 -3.36
C PHE A 16 -1.87 -6.46 -3.69
N GLY A 17 -2.17 -7.44 -4.53
CA GLY A 17 -3.52 -7.84 -4.84
C GLY A 17 -4.04 -8.90 -3.87
N GLU A 18 -5.36 -8.99 -3.71
CA GLU A 18 -6.04 -10.02 -2.92
C GLU A 18 -5.59 -11.42 -3.32
N SER A 19 -5.53 -11.70 -4.63
CA SER A 19 -5.10 -13.00 -5.15
C SER A 19 -3.66 -13.32 -4.72
N SER A 20 -2.80 -12.31 -4.59
CA SER A 20 -1.41 -12.50 -4.15
C SER A 20 -1.33 -12.91 -2.68
N LEU A 21 -2.17 -12.30 -1.83
CA LEU A 21 -2.25 -12.65 -0.41
C LEU A 21 -2.86 -14.05 -0.20
N GLU A 22 -3.87 -14.41 -0.99
CA GLU A 22 -4.46 -15.75 -1.00
C GLU A 22 -3.45 -16.82 -1.46
N HIS A 23 -2.71 -16.57 -2.55
CA HIS A 23 -1.67 -17.47 -3.01
C HIS A 23 -0.57 -17.65 -1.96
N LEU A 24 -0.18 -16.58 -1.26
CA LEU A 24 0.79 -16.67 -0.16
C LEU A 24 0.25 -17.58 0.95
N ASN A 25 -0.98 -17.33 1.42
CA ASN A 25 -1.60 -18.14 2.46
C ASN A 25 -1.68 -19.63 2.05
N LEU A 26 -2.19 -19.90 0.83
CA LEU A 26 -2.30 -21.26 0.31
C LEU A 26 -0.93 -21.94 0.21
N HIS A 27 0.09 -21.25 -0.30
CA HIS A 27 1.44 -21.79 -0.43
C HIS A 27 2.01 -22.20 0.93
N LEU A 28 1.85 -21.34 1.95
CA LEU A 28 2.33 -21.62 3.31
C LEU A 28 1.56 -22.78 3.94
N SER A 29 0.23 -22.78 3.85
CA SER A 29 -0.61 -23.85 4.40
C SER A 29 -0.33 -25.20 3.73
N LEU A 30 -0.08 -25.24 2.41
CA LEU A 30 0.33 -26.48 1.74
C LEU A 30 1.66 -27.00 2.29
N GLN A 31 2.63 -26.13 2.59
CA GLN A 31 3.90 -26.56 3.20
C GLN A 31 3.72 -27.10 4.63
N GLU A 32 2.71 -26.65 5.37
CA GLU A 32 2.37 -27.09 6.73
C GLU A 32 1.66 -28.44 6.76
N ILE A 33 0.72 -28.68 5.83
CA ILE A 33 -0.04 -29.94 5.75
C ILE A 33 0.89 -31.16 5.57
N PHE A 34 2.03 -30.99 4.90
CA PHE A 34 3.04 -32.04 4.78
C PHE A 34 3.87 -32.29 6.06
N GLN A 35 3.65 -31.53 7.14
CA GLN A 35 4.43 -31.56 8.39
C GLN A 35 3.63 -32.00 9.63
N ASP A 36 2.42 -32.55 9.46
CA ASP A 36 1.62 -33.17 10.53
C ASP A 36 1.00 -32.15 11.51
N SER A 37 0.11 -31.29 11.02
CA SER A 37 -0.70 -30.39 11.86
C SER A 37 -2.19 -30.75 11.78
N SER A 38 -2.80 -30.98 12.95
CA SER A 38 -4.24 -31.23 13.11
C SER A 38 -5.08 -29.94 13.05
N GLN A 39 -4.43 -28.80 12.87
CA GLN A 39 -5.00 -27.45 12.89
C GLN A 39 -4.44 -26.67 11.69
N ILE A 40 -5.33 -26.06 10.90
CA ILE A 40 -4.95 -25.20 9.78
C ILE A 40 -4.93 -23.76 10.31
N HIS A 41 -3.74 -23.18 10.46
CA HIS A 41 -3.58 -21.79 10.86
C HIS A 41 -3.44 -20.88 9.63
N PRO A 42 -3.99 -19.64 9.66
CA PRO A 42 -3.67 -18.64 8.65
C PRO A 42 -2.15 -18.47 8.51
N PHE A 43 -1.67 -18.41 7.27
CA PHE A 43 -0.25 -18.31 6.91
C PHE A 43 0.63 -19.40 7.54
N ALA A 44 0.07 -20.57 7.85
CA ALA A 44 0.75 -21.66 8.55
C ALA A 44 1.37 -21.27 9.90
N GLY A 45 0.74 -20.32 10.61
CA GLY A 45 1.24 -19.79 11.88
C GLY A 45 2.46 -18.88 11.76
N ILE A 46 2.90 -18.55 10.53
CA ILE A 46 3.97 -17.59 10.27
C ILE A 46 3.41 -16.18 10.44
N SER A 47 4.13 -15.34 11.18
CA SER A 47 3.74 -13.94 11.36
C SER A 47 4.01 -13.14 10.08
N VAL A 48 3.04 -12.37 9.61
CA VAL A 48 3.18 -11.52 8.43
C VAL A 48 3.14 -10.05 8.85
N LEU A 49 4.22 -9.32 8.56
CA LEU A 49 4.32 -7.88 8.73
C LEU A 49 4.19 -7.22 7.36
N ALA A 50 3.05 -6.57 7.11
CA ALA A 50 2.84 -5.79 5.90
C ALA A 50 3.15 -4.31 6.15
N VAL A 51 3.97 -3.71 5.29
CA VAL A 51 4.38 -2.32 5.36
C VAL A 51 4.12 -1.68 3.99
N GLY A 52 3.71 -0.42 3.98
CA GLY A 52 3.49 0.35 2.76
C GLY A 52 2.50 1.48 2.98
N ASP A 53 2.23 2.22 1.91
CA ASP A 53 1.28 3.34 1.92
C ASP A 53 0.07 3.01 1.04
N LEU A 54 -1.06 2.73 1.70
CA LEU A 54 -2.30 2.31 1.03
C LEU A 54 -2.87 3.37 0.07
N MET A 55 -2.42 4.62 0.17
CA MET A 55 -2.84 5.72 -0.70
C MET A 55 -1.91 5.93 -1.91
N GLN A 56 -0.87 5.11 -2.06
CA GLN A 56 0.01 5.12 -3.23
C GLN A 56 -0.53 4.22 -4.35
N VAL A 57 0.37 3.51 -5.05
CA VAL A 57 0.06 2.74 -6.25
C VAL A 57 -0.70 1.47 -5.87
N ASN A 58 -1.92 1.35 -6.39
CA ASN A 58 -2.73 0.13 -6.30
C ASN A 58 -2.12 -1.00 -7.14
N PRO A 59 -2.43 -2.29 -6.85
CA PRO A 59 -2.03 -3.42 -7.68
C PRO A 59 -2.42 -3.25 -9.15
N VAL A 60 -1.63 -3.87 -10.03
CA VAL A 60 -1.89 -3.90 -11.47
C VAL A 60 -2.68 -5.17 -11.79
N GLY A 61 -3.92 -5.01 -12.27
CA GLY A 61 -4.73 -6.13 -12.74
C GLY A 61 -5.33 -7.01 -11.62
N ASP A 62 -5.22 -6.58 -10.37
CA ASP A 62 -5.82 -7.24 -9.21
C ASP A 62 -6.47 -6.19 -8.29
N ARG A 63 -7.26 -6.66 -7.32
CA ARG A 63 -7.93 -5.83 -6.32
C ARG A 63 -7.01 -5.63 -5.12
N ALA A 64 -6.89 -4.41 -4.63
CA ALA A 64 -6.05 -4.13 -3.46
C ALA A 64 -6.50 -4.93 -2.22
N VAL A 65 -5.56 -5.53 -1.51
CA VAL A 65 -5.82 -6.40 -0.34
C VAL A 65 -6.67 -5.74 0.75
N PHE A 66 -6.56 -4.41 0.88
CA PHE A 66 -7.21 -3.60 1.90
C PHE A 66 -8.58 -3.04 1.48
N LYS A 67 -9.03 -3.29 0.24
CA LYS A 67 -10.37 -2.88 -0.20
C LYS A 67 -11.38 -3.98 0.16
N GLU A 68 -12.57 -3.60 0.59
CA GLU A 68 -13.65 -4.57 0.85
C GLU A 68 -14.26 -5.10 -0.44
N ASN A 69 -14.64 -6.39 -0.45
CA ASN A 69 -15.30 -7.03 -1.57
C ASN A 69 -16.81 -7.02 -1.30
N HIS A 70 -17.55 -6.18 -2.03
CA HIS A 70 -19.01 -6.18 -1.97
C HIS A 70 -19.65 -6.83 -3.19
N GLN A 71 -18.89 -7.61 -3.99
CA GLN A 71 -19.43 -8.18 -5.22
C GLN A 71 -20.44 -9.32 -4.97
N ASN A 72 -20.44 -9.96 -3.81
CA ASN A 72 -21.42 -10.99 -3.46
C ASN A 72 -21.61 -11.12 -1.93
N ASP A 73 -22.83 -11.42 -1.51
CA ASP A 73 -23.23 -11.50 -0.09
C ASP A 73 -22.38 -12.49 0.72
N TYR A 74 -21.85 -13.54 0.08
CA TYR A 74 -20.99 -14.52 0.73
C TYR A 74 -19.60 -13.98 1.10
N THR A 75 -18.96 -13.14 0.26
CA THR A 75 -17.65 -12.57 0.61
C THR A 75 -17.77 -11.46 1.65
N ALA A 76 -18.88 -10.71 1.62
CA ALA A 76 -19.20 -9.74 2.66
C ALA A 76 -19.39 -10.40 4.04
N LEU A 77 -19.92 -11.63 4.09
CA LEU A 77 -20.10 -12.38 5.34
C LEU A 77 -18.82 -13.10 5.81
N ALA A 78 -17.99 -13.58 4.88
CA ALA A 78 -16.76 -14.31 5.20
C ALA A 78 -15.56 -13.40 5.55
N GLY A 79 -15.58 -12.14 5.07
CA GLY A 79 -14.44 -11.23 5.18
C GLY A 79 -13.26 -11.64 4.28
N SER A 80 -12.22 -10.80 4.23
CA SER A 80 -10.97 -11.10 3.52
C SER A 80 -9.88 -11.56 4.50
N LEU A 81 -8.83 -12.22 3.99
CA LEU A 81 -7.63 -12.53 4.79
C LEU A 81 -7.05 -11.27 5.45
N TRP A 82 -7.14 -10.13 4.76
CA TRP A 82 -6.70 -8.86 5.29
C TRP A 82 -7.54 -8.41 6.49
N THR A 83 -8.87 -8.32 6.34
CA THR A 83 -9.76 -7.84 7.41
C THR A 83 -9.77 -8.75 8.63
N ASN A 84 -9.59 -10.06 8.41
CA ASN A 84 -9.73 -11.05 9.47
C ASN A 84 -8.44 -11.30 10.26
N HIS A 85 -7.26 -11.01 9.70
CA HIS A 85 -5.97 -11.42 10.28
C HIS A 85 -4.93 -10.30 10.43
N PHE A 86 -5.16 -9.11 9.86
CA PHE A 86 -4.23 -7.99 9.99
C PHE A 86 -4.73 -6.93 10.97
N GLN A 87 -3.81 -6.41 11.77
CA GLN A 87 -4.01 -5.22 12.59
C GLN A 87 -3.35 -4.02 11.89
N LEU A 88 -4.11 -2.97 11.63
CA LEU A 88 -3.59 -1.74 11.02
C LEU A 88 -2.97 -0.84 12.09
N ILE A 89 -1.75 -0.36 11.83
CA ILE A 89 -1.07 0.68 12.62
C ILE A 89 -0.64 1.78 11.65
N GLU A 90 -1.11 3.00 11.86
CA GLU A 90 -0.75 4.17 11.05
C GLU A 90 0.43 4.92 11.69
N LEU A 91 1.45 5.23 10.90
CA LEU A 91 2.55 6.12 11.29
C LEU A 91 2.20 7.56 10.89
N THR A 92 2.21 8.47 11.85
CA THR A 92 1.77 9.86 11.65
C THR A 92 2.91 10.88 11.54
N GLU A 93 4.14 10.52 11.91
CA GLU A 93 5.30 11.42 11.84
C GLU A 93 5.99 11.35 10.47
N ILE A 94 6.01 12.46 9.74
CA ILE A 94 6.77 12.60 8.48
C ILE A 94 8.23 12.91 8.79
N VAL A 95 9.11 11.92 8.57
CA VAL A 95 10.55 12.07 8.82
C VAL A 95 11.36 12.46 7.57
N ARG A 96 10.89 12.14 6.37
CA ARG A 96 11.63 12.34 5.12
C ARG A 96 11.80 13.82 4.77
N GLN A 97 10.78 14.63 5.00
CA GLN A 97 10.76 16.08 4.76
C GLN A 97 10.90 16.90 6.06
N LYS A 98 11.54 16.36 7.12
CA LYS A 98 11.58 17.02 8.43
C LYS A 98 12.22 18.43 8.43
N GLY A 99 13.08 18.71 7.45
CA GLY A 99 13.71 20.03 7.25
C GLY A 99 12.89 21.01 6.42
N ASP A 100 11.76 20.58 5.84
CA ASP A 100 10.89 21.39 4.99
C ASP A 100 9.40 21.06 5.28
N PRO A 101 8.82 21.66 6.34
CA PRO A 101 7.45 21.39 6.74
C PRO A 101 6.43 21.87 5.69
N VAL A 102 6.74 22.93 4.93
CA VAL A 102 5.86 23.44 3.87
C VAL A 102 5.73 22.40 2.77
N PHE A 103 6.85 21.82 2.33
CA PHE A 103 6.83 20.76 1.33
C PHE A 103 6.18 19.47 1.85
N ALA A 104 6.40 19.12 3.12
CA ALA A 104 5.74 17.98 3.76
C ALA A 104 4.20 18.10 3.72
N GLU A 105 3.66 19.29 4.03
CA GLU A 105 2.24 19.57 3.97
C GLU A 105 1.67 19.49 2.55
N VAL A 106 2.37 20.05 1.56
CA VAL A 106 2.01 19.96 0.14
C VAL A 106 1.90 18.48 -0.26
N LEU A 107 2.90 17.65 0.06
CA LEU A 107 2.88 16.22 -0.23
C LEU A 107 1.74 15.48 0.48
N SER A 108 1.42 15.83 1.73
CA SER A 108 0.29 15.24 2.45
C SER A 108 -1.05 15.58 1.77
N ARG A 109 -1.24 16.82 1.31
CA ARG A 109 -2.43 17.23 0.55
C ARG A 109 -2.53 16.48 -0.77
N ILE A 110 -1.41 16.34 -1.49
CA ILE A 110 -1.33 15.53 -2.73
C ILE A 110 -1.72 14.07 -2.47
N ARG A 111 -1.19 13.45 -1.39
CA ARG A 111 -1.52 12.07 -1.00
C ARG A 111 -3.03 11.88 -0.89
N THR A 112 -3.72 12.83 -0.28
CA THR A 112 -5.17 12.80 -0.07
C THR A 112 -6.02 13.32 -1.24
N GLY A 113 -5.40 13.94 -2.26
CA GLY A 113 -6.11 14.54 -3.40
C GLY A 113 -6.68 15.95 -3.17
N TYR A 114 -6.43 16.59 -2.03
CA TYR A 114 -6.94 17.94 -1.70
C TYR A 114 -5.92 19.04 -1.97
N MET A 115 -5.41 19.11 -3.19
CA MET A 115 -4.49 20.18 -3.58
C MET A 115 -5.19 21.54 -3.64
N THR A 116 -4.50 22.57 -3.15
CA THR A 116 -4.90 23.98 -3.26
C THR A 116 -4.18 24.67 -4.42
N HIS A 117 -4.64 25.85 -4.81
CA HIS A 117 -3.92 26.65 -5.81
C HIS A 117 -2.50 27.02 -5.36
N GLY A 118 -2.31 27.33 -4.07
CA GLY A 118 -1.00 27.61 -3.49
C GLY A 118 -0.05 26.41 -3.56
N ASP A 119 -0.57 25.18 -3.42
CA ASP A 119 0.25 23.97 -3.59
C ASP A 119 0.80 23.86 -5.02
N ILE A 120 -0.02 24.21 -6.03
CA ILE A 120 0.40 24.20 -7.43
C ILE A 120 1.49 25.24 -7.67
N GLU A 121 1.37 26.43 -7.09
CA GLU A 121 2.40 27.47 -7.18
C GLU A 121 3.73 27.02 -6.57
N VAL A 122 3.70 26.39 -5.38
CA VAL A 122 4.90 25.82 -4.74
C VAL A 122 5.54 24.76 -5.64
N LEU A 123 4.75 23.86 -6.25
CA LEU A 123 5.29 22.85 -7.16
C LEU A 123 5.88 23.44 -8.44
N ASN A 124 5.26 24.47 -9.01
CA ASN A 124 5.76 25.13 -10.22
C ASN A 124 7.10 25.83 -9.98
N GLN A 125 7.36 26.32 -8.76
CA GLN A 125 8.68 26.87 -8.40
C GLN A 125 9.79 25.80 -8.47
N LEU A 126 9.46 24.52 -8.31
CA LEU A 126 10.41 23.41 -8.37
C LEU A 126 10.73 22.97 -9.81
N GLU A 127 9.99 23.44 -10.83
CA GLU A 127 10.15 23.04 -12.24
C GLU A 127 11.56 23.36 -12.79
N ASN A 128 12.20 24.41 -12.27
CA ASN A 128 13.53 24.86 -12.71
C ASN A 128 14.66 24.42 -11.76
N THR A 129 14.41 23.42 -10.91
CA THR A 129 15.46 22.88 -10.03
C THR A 129 16.53 22.23 -10.90
N ASP A 130 17.78 22.69 -10.79
CA ASP A 130 18.90 22.12 -11.55
C ASP A 130 19.09 20.65 -11.19
N THR A 131 18.69 19.76 -12.10
CA THR A 131 18.80 18.32 -11.89
C THR A 131 20.14 17.73 -12.33
N SER A 132 21.08 18.55 -12.80
CA SER A 132 22.36 18.09 -13.34
C SER A 132 23.26 17.38 -12.32
N ASN A 133 23.06 17.68 -11.03
CA ASN A 133 23.78 17.07 -9.90
C ASN A 133 23.01 15.92 -9.21
N PHE A 134 21.91 15.42 -9.77
CA PHE A 134 21.25 14.25 -9.19
C PHE A 134 22.17 13.03 -9.33
N PRO A 135 22.34 12.21 -8.27
CA PRO A 135 23.06 10.96 -8.38
C PRO A 135 22.44 10.10 -9.50
N ILE A 136 23.29 9.55 -10.38
CA ILE A 136 22.86 8.69 -11.51
C ILE A 136 22.05 7.48 -11.03
N ASP A 137 22.22 7.08 -9.77
CA ASP A 137 21.51 5.95 -9.14
C ASP A 137 20.12 6.33 -8.57
N THR A 138 19.59 7.51 -8.90
CA THR A 138 18.27 7.94 -8.42
C THR A 138 17.18 7.44 -9.35
N VAL A 139 16.12 6.84 -8.80
CA VAL A 139 14.94 6.40 -9.58
C VAL A 139 14.24 7.63 -10.16
N HIS A 140 14.39 7.85 -11.46
CA HIS A 140 13.67 8.89 -12.20
C HIS A 140 12.25 8.40 -12.54
N THR A 141 11.26 8.74 -11.71
CA THR A 141 9.85 8.47 -12.05
C THR A 141 9.36 9.49 -13.07
N ASN A 142 9.20 9.07 -14.32
CA ASN A 142 8.64 9.92 -15.39
C ASN A 142 7.13 10.15 -15.21
N LYS A 143 6.72 11.42 -15.33
CA LYS A 143 5.36 11.98 -15.47
C LYS A 143 4.41 11.83 -14.26
N PHE A 144 4.43 12.85 -13.41
CA PHE A 144 3.42 13.13 -12.36
C PHE A 144 1.96 13.25 -12.88
N GLN A 145 1.74 13.43 -14.19
CA GLN A 145 0.40 13.61 -14.76
C GLN A 145 -0.52 12.38 -14.67
N SER A 146 0.02 11.16 -14.71
CA SER A 146 -0.80 9.94 -14.73
C SER A 146 -1.25 9.49 -13.33
N VAL A 147 -0.50 9.85 -12.29
CA VAL A 147 -0.82 9.48 -10.89
C VAL A 147 -1.95 10.35 -10.34
N THR A 148 -1.91 11.66 -10.58
CA THR A 148 -2.94 12.61 -10.11
C THR A 148 -4.33 12.32 -10.69
N MET A 149 -4.42 11.97 -11.97
CA MET A 149 -5.69 11.66 -12.64
C MET A 149 -6.34 10.37 -12.13
N LYS A 150 -5.53 9.38 -11.69
CA LYS A 150 -6.00 8.11 -11.16
C LYS A 150 -6.53 8.24 -9.74
N ASN A 151 -5.89 9.08 -8.91
CA ASN A 151 -6.31 9.30 -7.53
C ASN A 151 -7.61 10.11 -7.43
N LEU A 152 -7.85 11.07 -8.34
CA LEU A 152 -9.11 11.84 -8.38
C LEU A 152 -10.34 11.01 -8.79
N THR A 153 -10.14 9.91 -9.53
CA THR A 153 -11.24 9.05 -10.00
C THR A 153 -11.56 7.88 -9.07
N LEU A 154 -10.64 7.50 -8.17
CA LEU A 154 -10.78 6.30 -7.33
C LEU A 154 -11.42 6.54 -5.94
N TYR A 155 -11.52 7.79 -5.46
CA TYR A 155 -12.05 8.09 -4.12
C TYR A 155 -13.08 9.23 -4.06
N PRO A 156 -14.28 9.12 -4.67
CA PRO A 156 -15.38 10.05 -4.39
C PRO A 156 -16.12 9.75 -3.07
N SER A 157 -15.92 8.57 -2.46
CA SER A 157 -16.82 8.04 -1.42
C SER A 157 -16.26 8.05 0.01
N LEU A 158 -15.15 8.72 0.29
CA LEU A 158 -14.65 8.92 1.67
C LEU A 158 -14.87 10.35 2.18
N THR A 159 -15.70 11.15 1.49
CA THR A 159 -16.20 12.44 1.98
C THR A 159 -17.70 12.37 2.25
N SER A 160 -18.08 11.83 3.39
CA SER A 160 -19.20 12.33 4.16
C SER A 160 -18.99 11.98 5.64
N PRO A 161 -19.37 12.89 6.56
CA PRO A 161 -19.12 12.76 8.00
C PRO A 161 -19.89 11.62 8.64
#